data_AF-A0A2A5X4F4-F1
#
_entry.id   AF-A0A2A5X4F4-F1
#
_cell.length_a   1.000
_cell.length_b   1.000
_cell.length_c   1.000
_cell.angle_alpha   90.00
_cell.angle_beta   90.00
_cell.angle_gamma   90.00
#
_symmetry.space_group_name_H-M   'P 1'
#
loop_
_entity.id
_entity.type
_entity.pdbx_description
1 polymer ?
#
loop_
_entity_poly.entity_id
_entity_poly.type
_entity_poly.pdbx_seq_one_letter_code
_entity_poly.pdbx_strand_id
1 'polypeptide(L)'
;MKLLYRIGFYLVGFSVGLILLAVILKGKKTSCNYGPNDRVISNLSRKSWSSEVVNHASFDAISFHKFLEKASVDFSKSDTQKDSCRVYFLNGYWNDQAISLEVENCEKEVKLIRLNLKND
;
A
#
# COMPACT_ATOMS: atom_id res chain seq x y z
N MET A 1 -23.40 33.43 -27.05
CA MET A 1 -23.92 32.07 -26.82
C MET A 1 -24.32 31.92 -25.35
N LYS A 2 -25.49 31.36 -25.01
CA LYS A 2 -25.91 31.21 -23.61
C LYS A 2 -25.02 30.18 -22.90
N LEU A 3 -24.67 30.42 -21.63
CA LEU A 3 -23.79 29.56 -20.81
C LEU A 3 -24.25 28.09 -20.79
N LEU A 4 -25.56 27.86 -20.77
CA LEU A 4 -26.18 26.54 -20.80
C LEU A 4 -25.77 25.71 -22.02
N TYR A 5 -25.67 26.31 -23.21
CA TYR A 5 -25.25 25.58 -24.41
C TYR A 5 -23.78 25.15 -24.32
N ARG A 6 -22.92 26.01 -23.76
CA ARG A 6 -21.49 25.69 -23.56
C ARG A 6 -21.30 24.52 -22.60
N ILE A 7 -22.06 24.49 -21.51
CA ILE A 7 -22.05 23.38 -20.54
C ILE A 7 -22.64 22.12 -21.17
N GLY A 8 -23.75 22.22 -21.89
CA GLY A 8 -24.39 21.09 -22.57
C GLY A 8 -23.44 20.39 -23.55
N PHE A 9 -22.81 21.15 -24.46
CA PHE A 9 -21.84 20.57 -25.40
C PHE A 9 -20.62 19.97 -24.71
N TYR A 10 -20.12 20.59 -23.62
CA TYR A 10 -19.03 20.04 -22.83
C TYR A 10 -19.39 18.71 -22.16
N LEU A 11 -20.58 18.61 -21.55
CA LEU A 11 -21.02 17.41 -20.85
C LEU A 11 -21.24 16.21 -21.79
N VAL A 12 -21.67 16.46 -23.04
CA VAL A 12 -21.76 15.40 -24.06
C VAL A 12 -20.38 14.82 -24.36
N GLY A 13 -19.39 15.68 -24.64
CA GLY A 13 -18.01 15.24 -24.88
C GLY A 13 -17.39 14.54 -23.66
N PHE A 14 -17.61 15.08 -22.46
CA PHE A 14 -17.15 14.50 -21.20
C PHE A 14 -17.75 13.11 -20.97
N SER A 15 -19.06 12.94 -21.22
CA SER A 15 -19.75 11.66 -21.06
C SER A 15 -19.21 10.60 -22.02
N VAL A 16 -18.98 10.96 -23.29
CA VAL A 16 -18.34 10.06 -24.27
C VAL A 16 -16.92 9.69 -23.81
N GLY A 17 -16.17 10.65 -23.27
CA GLY A 17 -14.84 10.42 -22.68
C GLY A 17 -14.88 9.43 -21.51
N LEU A 18 -15.88 9.52 -20.62
CA LEU A 18 -16.04 8.58 -19.51
C LEU A 18 -16.35 7.15 -19.98
N ILE A 19 -17.16 6.98 -21.04
CA ILE A 19 -17.46 5.66 -21.61
C ILE A 19 -16.17 5.03 -22.16
N LEU A 20 -15.39 5.79 -22.93
CA LEU A 20 -14.12 5.31 -23.49
C LEU A 20 -13.12 4.95 -22.38
N LEU A 21 -12.99 5.81 -21.37
CA LEU A 21 -12.15 5.55 -20.20
C LEU A 21 -12.57 4.25 -19.49
N ALA A 22 -13.88 4.06 -19.26
CA ALA A 22 -14.40 2.86 -18.62
C ALA A 22 -14.06 1.58 -19.39
N VAL A 23 -14.13 1.59 -20.73
CA VAL A 23 -13.74 0.45 -21.56
C VAL A 23 -12.25 0.12 -21.41
N ILE A 24 -11.37 1.13 -21.41
CA ILE A 24 -9.92 0.94 -21.23
C ILE A 24 -9.59 0.38 -19.84
N LEU A 25 -10.29 0.86 -18.81
CA LEU A 25 -10.04 0.46 -17.41
C LEU A 25 -10.69 -0.89 -17.04
N LYS A 26 -11.78 -1.30 -17.69
CA LYS A 26 -12.56 -2.51 -17.33
C LYS A 26 -11.73 -3.80 -17.27
N GLY A 27 -10.66 -3.90 -18.08
CA GLY A 27 -9.76 -5.06 -18.09
C GLY A 27 -8.48 -4.92 -17.27
N LYS A 28 -8.24 -3.75 -16.67
CA LYS A 28 -7.01 -3.46 -15.92
C LYS A 28 -7.31 -3.50 -14.43
N LYS A 29 -6.51 -4.24 -13.65
CA LYS A 29 -6.53 -4.19 -12.17
C LYS A 29 -5.90 -2.89 -11.66
N THR A 30 -6.44 -1.73 -12.07
CA THR A 30 -5.90 -0.43 -11.69
C THR A 30 -6.21 -0.14 -10.23
N SER A 31 -5.21 -0.18 -9.36
CA SER A 31 -5.31 0.33 -8.00
C SER A 31 -4.92 1.81 -7.96
N CYS A 32 -5.80 2.65 -7.45
CA CYS A 32 -5.54 4.08 -7.26
C CYS A 32 -4.76 4.32 -5.96
N ASN A 33 -3.50 3.85 -5.89
CA ASN A 33 -2.65 3.93 -4.70
C ASN A 33 -2.02 5.33 -4.53
N TYR A 34 -2.85 6.37 -4.40
CA TYR A 34 -2.37 7.76 -4.31
C TYR A 34 -2.06 8.22 -2.88
N GLY A 35 -2.70 7.60 -1.87
CA GLY A 35 -2.52 7.94 -0.47
C GLY A 35 -1.13 7.58 0.08
N PRO A 36 -0.61 8.30 1.09
CA PRO A 36 0.68 7.99 1.70
C PRO A 36 0.80 6.54 2.18
N ASN A 37 -0.26 6.00 2.82
CA ASN A 37 -0.34 4.61 3.25
C ASN A 37 -0.13 3.64 2.06
N ASP A 38 -0.97 3.77 1.03
CA ASP A 38 -0.98 2.84 -0.10
C ASP A 38 0.31 2.90 -0.92
N ARG A 39 0.96 4.07 -0.97
CA ARG A 39 2.27 4.23 -1.60
C ARG A 39 3.34 3.41 -0.88
N VAL A 40 3.36 3.43 0.46
CA VAL A 40 4.29 2.63 1.26
C VAL A 40 3.98 1.15 1.11
N ILE A 41 2.73 0.74 1.30
CA ILE A 41 2.31 -0.66 1.15
C ILE A 41 2.65 -1.20 -0.25
N SER A 42 2.35 -0.44 -1.31
CA SER A 42 2.70 -0.79 -2.69
C SER A 42 4.20 -0.80 -2.96
N ASN A 43 4.99 -0.01 -2.24
CA ASN A 43 6.44 -0.02 -2.35
C ASN A 43 7.03 -1.28 -1.69
N LEU A 44 6.54 -1.63 -0.49
CA LEU A 44 6.94 -2.82 0.23
C LEU A 44 6.57 -4.11 -0.53
N SER A 45 5.37 -4.16 -1.13
CA SER A 45 4.88 -5.35 -1.84
C SER A 45 5.61 -5.69 -3.14
N ARG A 46 6.51 -4.83 -3.63
CA ARG A 46 7.28 -5.05 -4.86
C ARG A 46 8.73 -5.46 -4.60
N LYS A 47 9.13 -5.58 -3.34
CA LYS A 47 10.51 -5.82 -2.91
C LYS A 47 10.67 -7.23 -2.34
N SER A 48 11.88 -7.77 -2.36
CA SER A 48 12.16 -9.07 -1.79
C SER A 48 12.08 -9.02 -0.26
N TRP A 49 11.37 -9.99 0.32
CA TRP A 49 11.32 -10.16 1.76
C TRP A 49 12.59 -10.82 2.30
N SER A 50 13.14 -10.28 3.38
CA SER A 50 14.21 -10.89 4.16
C SER A 50 13.88 -10.81 5.65
N SER A 51 14.03 -11.93 6.35
CA SER A 51 13.84 -12.00 7.80
C SER A 51 15.13 -12.46 8.46
N GLU A 52 15.79 -11.55 9.19
CA GLU A 52 16.95 -11.90 10.04
C GLU A 52 16.49 -12.47 11.40
N VAL A 53 15.20 -12.32 11.73
CA VAL A 53 14.60 -12.80 12.98
C VAL A 53 14.28 -14.30 12.91
N VAL A 54 15.16 -15.11 13.48
CA VAL A 54 15.07 -16.59 13.51
C VAL A 54 13.87 -17.11 14.30
N ASN A 55 13.30 -16.31 15.23
CA ASN A 55 12.33 -16.79 16.22
C ASN A 55 10.86 -16.82 15.76
N HIS A 56 10.52 -16.28 14.59
CA HIS A 56 9.15 -16.31 14.05
C HIS A 56 9.11 -17.10 12.73
N ALA A 57 9.61 -18.33 12.76
CA ALA A 57 9.71 -19.22 11.58
C ALA A 57 8.40 -19.41 10.79
N SER A 58 7.25 -19.09 11.40
CA SER A 58 5.93 -19.14 10.77
C SER A 58 5.55 -17.87 9.97
N PHE A 59 6.20 -16.72 10.20
CA PHE A 59 5.91 -15.49 9.48
C PHE A 59 6.87 -15.32 8.30
N ASP A 60 6.47 -15.88 7.17
CA ASP A 60 7.24 -15.94 5.93
C ASP A 60 6.86 -14.81 4.93
N ALA A 61 7.52 -14.80 3.76
CA ALA A 61 7.25 -13.84 2.70
C ALA A 61 5.77 -13.84 2.25
N ILE A 62 5.14 -15.02 2.20
CA ILE A 62 3.74 -15.18 1.80
C ILE A 62 2.81 -14.54 2.85
N SER A 63 3.09 -14.79 4.14
CA SER A 63 2.39 -14.18 5.26
C SER A 63 2.55 -12.66 5.27
N PHE A 64 3.75 -12.16 4.98
CA PHE A 64 4.01 -10.73 4.84
C PHE A 64 3.18 -10.10 3.72
N HIS A 65 3.14 -10.71 2.53
CA HIS A 65 2.30 -10.20 1.43
C HIS A 65 0.81 -10.17 1.78
N LYS A 66 0.29 -11.22 2.43
CA LYS A 66 -1.10 -11.25 2.90
C LYS A 66 -1.37 -10.20 3.98
N PHE A 67 -0.42 -10.00 4.89
CA PHE A 67 -0.51 -8.97 5.93
C PHE A 67 -0.62 -7.56 5.29
N LEU A 68 0.19 -7.27 4.28
CA LEU A 68 0.20 -5.97 3.59
C LEU A 68 -1.16 -5.61 2.95
N GLU A 69 -1.99 -6.58 2.56
CA GLU A 69 -3.31 -6.31 1.97
C GLU A 69 -4.27 -5.57 2.92
N LYS A 70 -4.09 -5.76 4.24
CA LYS A 70 -4.94 -5.15 5.28
C LYS A 70 -4.14 -4.33 6.29
N ALA A 71 -2.86 -4.07 6.02
CA ALA A 71 -2.00 -3.33 6.92
C ALA A 71 -2.19 -1.81 6.79
N SER A 72 -1.92 -1.12 7.88
CA SER A 72 -1.88 0.34 7.97
C SER A 72 -0.52 0.80 8.47
N VAL A 73 -0.01 1.89 7.89
CA VAL A 73 1.27 2.48 8.27
C VAL A 73 1.04 3.51 9.37
N ASP A 74 1.74 3.34 10.49
CA ASP A 74 1.79 4.33 11.57
C ASP A 74 2.96 5.29 11.32
N PHE A 75 2.68 6.38 10.62
CA PHE A 75 3.68 7.39 10.27
C PHE A 75 4.25 8.12 11.50
N SER A 76 3.53 8.14 12.63
CA SER A 76 4.01 8.78 13.86
C SER A 76 5.13 7.99 14.54
N LYS A 77 5.18 6.67 14.31
CA LYS A 77 6.24 5.78 14.82
C LYS A 77 7.31 5.41 13.78
N SER A 78 7.09 5.79 12.52
CA SER A 78 7.99 5.47 11.41
C SER A 78 9.11 6.51 11.28
N ASP A 79 10.32 6.05 10.92
CA ASP A 79 11.45 6.92 10.59
C ASP A 79 11.61 7.00 9.07
N THR A 80 11.08 8.08 8.50
CA THR A 80 11.11 8.36 7.06
C THR A 80 12.27 9.28 6.64
N GLN A 81 13.10 9.74 7.58
CA GLN A 81 14.12 10.77 7.32
C GLN A 81 15.50 10.19 6.96
N LYS A 82 15.70 8.88 7.13
CA LYS A 82 16.93 8.22 6.69
C LYS A 82 17.08 8.26 5.16
N ASP A 83 18.24 8.73 4.70
CA ASP A 83 18.59 8.79 3.28
C ASP A 83 18.74 7.39 2.64
N SER A 84 19.03 6.38 3.44
CA SER A 84 19.19 4.99 2.99
C SER A 84 17.88 4.20 3.14
N CYS A 85 17.84 3.28 4.11
CA CYS A 85 16.69 2.44 4.38
C CYS A 85 15.78 3.09 5.43
N ARG A 86 14.53 3.33 5.03
CA ARG A 86 13.52 3.95 5.90
C ARG A 86 12.88 2.88 6.78
N VAL A 87 12.55 3.22 8.01
CA VAL A 87 11.92 2.26 8.94
C VAL A 87 10.44 2.58 9.03
N TYR A 88 9.59 1.61 8.74
CA TYR A 88 8.14 1.76 8.81
C TYR A 88 7.55 0.87 9.90
N PHE A 89 6.63 1.45 10.67
CA PHE A 89 5.82 0.73 11.64
C PHE A 89 4.46 0.41 11.01
N LEU A 90 4.13 -0.87 10.92
CA LEU A 90 2.91 -1.37 10.30
C LEU A 90 2.03 -2.01 11.36
N ASN A 91 0.73 -1.71 11.35
CA ASN A 91 -0.28 -2.37 12.17
C ASN A 91 -1.22 -3.16 11.26
N GLY A 92 -1.60 -4.37 11.69
CA GLY A 92 -2.57 -5.17 10.97
C GLY A 92 -2.88 -6.47 11.71
N TYR A 93 -3.40 -7.44 10.97
CA TYR A 93 -3.80 -8.74 11.51
C TYR A 93 -3.10 -9.87 10.77
N TRP A 94 -2.72 -10.90 11.51
CA TRP A 94 -2.21 -12.15 10.97
C TRP A 94 -2.83 -13.31 11.75
N ASN A 95 -3.51 -14.23 11.05
CA ASN A 95 -4.30 -15.30 11.67
C ASN A 95 -5.27 -14.80 12.77
N ASP A 96 -6.01 -13.73 12.46
CA ASP A 96 -6.96 -13.04 13.37
C ASP A 96 -6.33 -12.44 14.64
N GLN A 97 -5.00 -12.49 14.77
CA GLN A 97 -4.27 -11.85 15.85
C GLN A 97 -3.77 -10.48 15.41
N ALA A 98 -4.01 -9.45 16.24
CA ALA A 98 -3.46 -8.12 16.02
C ALA A 98 -1.94 -8.17 16.18
N ILE A 99 -1.21 -7.72 15.16
CA ILE A 99 0.25 -7.65 15.19
C ILE A 99 0.73 -6.28 14.74
N SER A 100 1.93 -5.95 15.16
CA SER A 100 2.68 -4.81 14.65
C SER A 100 4.05 -5.26 14.14
N LEU A 101 4.43 -4.74 12.98
CA LEU A 101 5.71 -5.01 12.35
C LEU A 101 6.53 -3.72 12.27
N GLU A 102 7.81 -3.83 12.60
CA GLU A 102 8.80 -2.83 12.28
C GLU A 102 9.66 -3.37 11.15
N VAL A 103 9.59 -2.72 9.99
CA VAL A 103 10.29 -3.16 8.78
C VAL A 103 11.21 -2.07 8.27
N GLU A 104 12.38 -2.48 7.82
CA GLU A 104 13.33 -1.63 7.12
C GLU A 104 13.11 -1.76 5.61
N ASN A 105 12.82 -0.63 4.97
CA ASN A 105 12.51 -0.53 3.56
C ASN A 105 13.71 0.02 2.79
N CYS A 106 14.56 -0.89 2.30
CA CYS A 106 15.71 -0.59 1.46
C CYS A 106 15.34 -0.59 -0.04
N GLU A 107 16.24 -0.25 -0.95
CA GLU A 107 15.94 -0.09 -2.37
C GLU A 107 15.36 -1.36 -3.03
N LYS A 108 15.93 -2.54 -2.72
CA LYS A 108 15.58 -3.83 -3.36
C LYS A 108 14.87 -4.80 -2.43
N GLU A 109 15.11 -4.71 -1.13
CA GLU A 109 14.61 -5.65 -0.13
C GLU A 109 13.90 -4.94 1.03
N VAL A 110 13.03 -5.68 1.69
CA VAL A 110 12.38 -5.31 2.94
C VAL A 110 12.84 -6.27 4.02
N LYS A 111 13.44 -5.72 5.07
CA LYS A 111 13.93 -6.50 6.21
C LYS A 111 12.98 -6.40 7.38
N LEU A 112 12.62 -7.54 7.98
CA LEU A 112 11.91 -7.56 9.25
C LEU A 112 12.89 -7.25 10.40
N ILE A 113 12.64 -6.16 11.13
CA ILE A 113 13.40 -5.81 12.34
C ILE A 113 12.72 -6.43 13.56
N ARG A 114 11.42 -6.16 13.76
CA ARG A 114 10.65 -6.65 14.90
C ARG A 114 9.23 -7.01 14.52
N LEU A 115 8.71 -8.06 15.16
CA LEU A 115 7.32 -8.47 15.14
C LEU A 115 6.84 -8.49 16.59
N ASN A 116 5.81 -7.69 16.90
CA ASN A 116 5.17 -7.70 18.21
C ASN A 116 3.71 -8.10 18.07
N LEU A 117 3.28 -9.01 18.94
CA LEU A 117 1.88 -9.36 19.11
C LEU A 117 1.21 -8.25 19.94
N LYS A 118 0.14 -7.65 19.43
CA LYS A 118 -0.72 -6.80 20.25
C LYS A 118 -1.65 -7.73 21.00
N ASN A 119 -1.32 -7.97 22.27
CA ASN A 119 -2.32 -8.45 23.22
C ASN A 119 -3.11 -7.21 23.64
N ASP A 120 -4.41 -7.20 23.34
CA ASP A 120 -5.35 -6.22 23.91
C ASP A 120 -5.40 -6.34 25.43
#